data_AF-A0A7S0LKX0-F1
#
_entry.id   AF-A0A7S0LKX0-F1
#
_cell.length_a   1.000
_cell.length_b   1.000
_cell.length_c   1.000
_cell.angle_alpha   90.00
_cell.angle_beta   90.00
_cell.angle_gamma   90.00
#
_symmetry.space_group_name_H-M   'P 1'
#
loop_
_entity.id
_entity.type
_entity.pdbx_description
1 polymer ?
#
loop_
_entity_poly.entity_id
_entity_poly.type
_entity_poly.pdbx_seq_one_letter_code
_entity_poly.pdbx_strand_id
1 'polypeptide(L)'
;PRFDFGDEEERKAGLAYLEEHGYVVARAVLDEEAVSKARSLFWEWVSRVEPGIKQDDMETWKAMKWRRIASLDNGIMSGSGIGQSDFSWFVRTRPKVAEAFQAV
;
A
#
# COMPACT_ATOMS: atom_id res chain seq x y z
N PRO A 1 -18.73 -1.30 4.49
CA PRO A 1 -19.07 -1.44 3.05
C PRO A 1 -17.85 -1.08 2.20
N ARG A 2 -17.81 -1.44 0.92
CA ARG A 2 -16.73 -1.08 -0.01
C ARG A 2 -17.33 -0.63 -1.33
N PHE A 3 -16.82 0.46 -1.90
CA PHE A 3 -17.43 1.18 -3.02
C PHE A 3 -16.46 1.29 -4.20
N ASP A 4 -16.93 1.16 -5.43
CA ASP A 4 -16.18 1.51 -6.63
C ASP A 4 -16.33 3.01 -6.92
N PHE A 5 -15.24 3.77 -6.77
CA PHE A 5 -15.26 5.21 -6.99
C PHE A 5 -15.29 5.61 -8.47
N GLY A 6 -15.08 4.65 -9.38
CA GLY A 6 -15.31 4.82 -10.80
C GLY A 6 -16.79 4.81 -11.19
N ASP A 7 -17.66 4.22 -10.35
CA ASP A 7 -19.11 4.25 -10.54
C ASP A 7 -19.72 5.46 -9.81
N GLU A 8 -20.62 6.20 -10.49
CA GLU A 8 -21.15 7.45 -9.94
C GLU A 8 -22.04 7.24 -8.72
N GLU A 9 -22.90 6.22 -8.74
CA GLU A 9 -23.85 5.97 -7.66
C GLU A 9 -23.16 5.35 -6.45
N GLU A 10 -22.25 4.39 -6.66
CA GLU A 10 -21.41 3.88 -5.59
C GLU A 10 -20.51 4.97 -5.00
N ARG A 11 -19.98 5.90 -5.80
CA ARG A 11 -19.20 7.04 -5.30
C ARG A 11 -20.04 7.95 -4.40
N LYS A 12 -21.26 8.32 -4.79
CA LYS A 12 -22.17 9.13 -3.95
C LYS A 12 -22.47 8.42 -2.62
N ALA A 13 -22.80 7.13 -2.69
CA ALA A 13 -23.05 6.32 -1.50
C ALA A 13 -21.80 6.22 -0.60
N GLY A 14 -20.61 6.09 -1.19
CA GLY A 14 -19.34 6.07 -0.48
C GLY A 14 -19.03 7.40 0.24
N LEU A 15 -19.30 8.54 -0.40
CA LEU A 15 -19.11 9.86 0.21
C LEU A 15 -20.12 10.11 1.34
N ALA A 16 -21.37 9.70 1.19
CA ALA A 16 -22.34 9.75 2.29
C ALA A 16 -21.89 8.88 3.48
N TYR A 17 -21.35 7.69 3.21
CA TYR A 17 -20.80 6.81 4.23
C TYR A 17 -19.58 7.43 4.94
N LEU A 18 -18.71 8.11 4.19
CA LEU A 18 -17.58 8.85 4.74
C LEU A 18 -18.04 9.96 5.70
N GLU A 19 -19.04 10.75 5.31
CA GLU A 19 -19.60 11.83 6.15
C GLU A 19 -20.21 11.27 7.44
N GLU A 20 -20.95 10.17 7.36
CA GLU A 20 -21.61 9.57 8.53
C GLU A 20 -20.62 8.91 9.51
N HIS A 21 -19.58 8.24 9.00
CA HIS A 21 -18.74 7.36 9.82
C HIS A 21 -17.27 7.80 9.96
N GLY A 22 -16.83 8.81 9.20
CA GLY A 22 -15.44 9.30 9.20
C GLY A 22 -14.45 8.39 8.48
N TYR A 23 -14.91 7.35 7.77
CA TYR A 23 -14.06 6.52 6.92
C TYR A 23 -14.85 5.92 5.75
N VAL A 24 -14.14 5.53 4.69
CA VAL A 24 -14.70 4.82 3.53
C VAL A 24 -13.67 3.84 2.98
N VAL A 25 -14.14 2.77 2.33
CA VAL A 25 -13.28 1.76 1.70
C VAL A 25 -13.51 1.77 0.19
N ALA A 26 -12.51 2.21 -0.57
CA ALA A 26 -12.50 2.09 -2.02
C ALA A 26 -12.09 0.67 -2.45
N ARG A 27 -12.90 -0.01 -3.28
CA ARG A 27 -12.61 -1.36 -3.78
C ARG A 27 -11.97 -1.31 -5.16
N ALA A 28 -11.23 -2.37 -5.51
CA ALA A 28 -10.70 -2.57 -6.86
C ALA A 28 -9.88 -1.37 -7.41
N VAL A 29 -9.17 -0.66 -6.53
CA VAL A 29 -8.27 0.45 -6.90
C VAL A 29 -7.00 -0.04 -7.60
N LEU A 30 -6.63 -1.30 -7.36
CA LEU A 30 -5.62 -2.06 -8.08
C LEU A 30 -6.24 -3.39 -8.53
N ASP A 31 -5.91 -3.83 -9.74
CA ASP A 31 -6.20 -5.19 -10.22
C ASP A 31 -5.14 -6.20 -9.73
N GLU A 32 -5.35 -7.48 -10.03
CA GLU A 32 -4.47 -8.56 -9.57
C GLU A 32 -3.03 -8.42 -10.10
N GLU A 33 -2.88 -7.96 -11.34
CA GLU A 33 -1.57 -7.75 -11.97
C GLU A 33 -0.82 -6.60 -11.27
N ALA A 34 -1.49 -5.48 -11.02
CA ALA A 34 -0.92 -4.35 -10.31
C ALA A 34 -0.58 -4.70 -8.86
N VAL A 35 -1.40 -5.50 -8.18
CA VAL A 35 -1.09 -6.01 -6.82
C VAL A 35 0.17 -6.88 -6.86
N SER A 36 0.27 -7.78 -7.83
CA SER A 36 1.45 -8.63 -8.02
C SER A 36 2.71 -7.77 -8.26
N LYS A 37 2.63 -6.80 -9.17
CA LYS A 37 3.74 -5.89 -9.47
C LYS A 37 4.14 -5.05 -8.27
N ALA A 38 3.19 -4.53 -7.50
CA ALA A 38 3.47 -3.77 -6.29
C ALA A 38 4.22 -4.62 -5.25
N ARG A 39 3.83 -5.89 -5.06
CA ARG A 39 4.55 -6.82 -4.18
C ARG A 39 5.97 -7.08 -4.67
N SER A 40 6.17 -7.28 -5.98
CA SER A 40 7.51 -7.44 -6.56
C SER A 40 8.38 -6.20 -6.31
N LEU A 41 7.86 -5.00 -6.57
CA LEU A 41 8.59 -3.74 -6.33
C LEU A 41 8.96 -3.56 -4.85
N PHE A 42 8.08 -3.97 -3.92
CA PHE A 42 8.38 -3.96 -2.50
C PHE A 42 9.56 -4.88 -2.17
N TRP A 43 9.56 -6.12 -2.67
CA TRP A 43 10.64 -7.08 -2.43
C TRP A 43 11.95 -6.73 -3.15
N GLU A 44 11.89 -6.10 -4.33
CA GLU A 44 13.05 -5.51 -5.00
C GLU A 44 13.67 -4.38 -4.15
N TRP A 45 12.83 -3.55 -3.50
CA TRP A 45 13.32 -2.55 -2.56
C TRP A 45 13.93 -3.20 -1.30
N VAL A 46 13.24 -4.17 -0.67
CA VAL A 46 13.74 -4.88 0.53
C VAL A 46 15.09 -5.53 0.25
N SER A 47 15.21 -6.30 -0.84
CA SER A 47 16.46 -7.02 -1.17
C SER A 47 17.64 -6.09 -1.42
N ARG A 48 17.38 -4.86 -1.88
CA ARG A 48 18.41 -3.82 -2.07
C ARG A 48 18.86 -3.19 -0.75
N VAL A 49 17.93 -2.90 0.16
CA VAL A 49 18.23 -2.14 1.39
C VAL A 49 18.53 -3.03 2.59
N GLU A 50 18.06 -4.27 2.56
CA GLU A 50 18.37 -5.32 3.52
C GLU A 50 18.50 -6.71 2.85
N PRO A 51 19.66 -7.01 2.23
CA PRO A 51 19.90 -8.29 1.55
C PRO A 51 19.78 -9.52 2.45
N GLY A 52 19.85 -9.34 3.78
CA GLY A 52 19.71 -10.41 4.76
C GLY A 52 18.28 -10.94 4.93
N ILE A 53 17.28 -10.29 4.33
CA ILE A 53 15.86 -10.65 4.34
C ILE A 53 15.46 -11.16 2.96
N LYS A 54 14.90 -12.37 2.92
CA LYS A 54 14.52 -13.06 1.69
C LYS A 54 13.02 -13.31 1.65
N GLN A 55 12.38 -13.01 0.52
CA GLN A 55 10.93 -13.17 0.34
C GLN A 55 10.45 -14.61 0.57
N ASP A 56 11.26 -15.58 0.15
CA ASP A 56 10.95 -17.01 0.10
C ASP A 56 11.44 -17.78 1.35
N ASP A 57 12.05 -17.10 2.31
CA ASP A 57 12.60 -17.72 3.52
C ASP A 57 12.19 -16.93 4.78
N MET A 58 11.12 -17.38 5.42
CA MET A 58 10.57 -16.76 6.64
C MET A 58 11.56 -16.80 7.82
N GLU A 59 12.52 -17.72 7.85
CA GLU A 59 13.55 -17.75 8.91
C GLU A 59 14.46 -16.52 8.84
N THR A 60 14.47 -15.82 7.71
CA THR A 60 15.18 -14.55 7.55
C THR A 60 14.40 -13.34 8.07
N TRP A 61 13.12 -13.48 8.44
CA TRP A 61 12.26 -12.34 8.82
C TRP A 61 12.36 -11.96 10.30
N LYS A 62 13.44 -12.36 10.98
CA LYS A 62 13.65 -12.07 12.40
C LYS A 62 13.65 -10.56 12.65
N ALA A 63 12.94 -10.12 13.70
CA ALA A 63 12.72 -8.71 14.02
C ALA A 63 13.99 -7.85 13.91
N MET A 64 15.11 -8.33 14.45
CA MET A 64 16.38 -7.59 14.43
C MET A 64 16.90 -7.26 13.02
N LYS A 65 16.56 -8.05 12.00
CA LYS A 65 16.94 -7.77 10.60
C LYS A 65 16.14 -6.60 10.02
N TRP A 66 14.88 -6.44 10.43
CA TRP A 66 14.04 -5.33 9.98
C TRP A 66 14.38 -3.98 10.62
N ARG A 67 15.14 -3.96 11.73
CA ARG A 67 15.39 -2.76 12.55
C ARG A 67 15.99 -1.57 11.79
N ARG A 68 16.69 -1.80 10.67
CA ARG A 68 17.22 -0.71 9.82
C ARG A 68 16.15 0.00 8.99
N ILE A 69 15.04 -0.66 8.70
CA ILE A 69 14.01 -0.18 7.75
C ILE A 69 12.62 -0.04 8.38
N ALA A 70 12.40 -0.69 9.52
CA ALA A 70 11.16 -0.67 10.28
C ALA A 70 11.40 -0.51 11.77
N SER A 71 10.44 0.13 12.45
CA SER A 71 10.36 0.17 13.90
C SER A 71 9.88 -1.19 14.44
N LEU A 72 10.56 -1.69 15.47
CA LEU A 72 10.19 -2.95 16.13
C LEU A 72 9.02 -2.78 17.10
N ASP A 73 8.75 -1.54 17.53
CA ASP A 73 7.74 -1.25 18.55
C ASP A 73 6.33 -1.12 17.95
N ASN A 74 6.22 -0.75 16.67
CA ASN A 74 4.94 -0.47 16.02
C ASN A 74 4.80 -1.00 14.58
N GLY A 75 5.84 -1.65 14.03
CA GLY A 75 5.82 -2.22 12.68
C GLY A 75 5.83 -1.18 11.55
N ILE A 76 5.99 0.11 11.84
CA ILE A 76 6.01 1.16 10.82
C ILE A 76 7.36 1.13 10.09
N MET A 77 7.31 1.07 8.77
CA MET A 77 8.46 1.20 7.89
C MET A 77 8.68 2.67 7.53
N SER A 78 9.79 3.24 7.98
CA SER A 78 10.15 4.64 7.70
C SER A 78 11.62 4.82 7.27
N GLY A 79 12.42 3.75 7.30
CA GLY A 79 13.82 3.79 6.94
C GLY A 79 14.09 3.64 5.44
N SER A 80 15.35 3.86 5.05
CA SER A 80 15.89 3.60 3.70
C SER A 80 15.03 4.13 2.54
N GLY A 81 14.38 5.29 2.75
CA GLY A 81 13.62 5.97 1.71
C GLY A 81 12.38 5.23 1.21
N ILE A 82 11.77 4.33 2.01
CA ILE A 82 10.59 3.55 1.60
C ILE A 82 9.47 4.43 1.01
N GLY A 83 9.24 5.61 1.59
CA GLY A 83 8.23 6.56 1.12
C GLY A 83 8.49 7.16 -0.26
N GLN A 84 9.71 7.02 -0.79
CA GLN A 84 10.14 7.46 -2.12
C GLN A 84 10.53 6.29 -3.04
N SER A 85 10.27 5.05 -2.62
CA SER A 85 10.55 3.85 -3.41
C SER A 85 9.63 3.74 -4.62
N ASP A 86 10.07 2.99 -5.63
CA ASP A 86 9.23 2.63 -6.79
C ASP A 86 7.93 1.95 -6.37
N PHE A 87 7.95 1.15 -5.30
CA PHE A 87 6.74 0.58 -4.69
C PHE A 87 5.75 1.67 -4.26
N SER A 88 6.20 2.65 -3.45
CA SER A 88 5.33 3.73 -2.96
C SER A 88 4.79 4.57 -4.12
N TRP A 89 5.64 4.94 -5.07
CA TRP A 89 5.22 5.71 -6.24
C TRP A 89 4.23 4.93 -7.11
N PHE A 90 4.53 3.66 -7.41
CA PHE A 90 3.66 2.82 -8.21
C PHE A 90 2.24 2.76 -7.67
N VAL A 91 2.07 2.52 -6.36
CA VAL A 91 0.74 2.45 -5.72
C VAL A 91 0.06 3.81 -5.73
N ARG A 92 0.75 4.89 -5.34
CA ARG A 92 0.16 6.23 -5.21
C ARG A 92 -0.29 6.84 -6.53
N THR A 93 0.35 6.49 -7.64
CA THR A 93 0.02 7.06 -8.96
C THR A 93 -0.96 6.22 -9.78
N ARG A 94 -1.59 5.18 -9.20
CA ARG A 94 -2.60 4.42 -9.95
C ARG A 94 -3.84 5.30 -10.21
N PRO A 95 -4.43 5.26 -11.42
CA PRO A 95 -5.57 6.13 -11.76
C PRO A 95 -6.73 6.05 -10.76
N LYS A 96 -7.18 4.84 -10.41
CA LYS A 96 -8.27 4.64 -9.45
C LYS A 96 -7.94 5.05 -8.01
N VAL A 97 -6.66 5.09 -7.64
CA VAL A 97 -6.24 5.68 -6.36
C VAL A 97 -6.38 7.19 -6.42
N ALA A 98 -5.89 7.83 -7.49
CA ALA A 98 -6.04 9.27 -7.68
C ALA A 98 -7.52 9.69 -7.76
N GLU A 99 -8.35 8.96 -8.51
CA GLU A 99 -9.80 9.19 -8.60
C GLU A 99 -10.48 9.13 -7.23
N ALA A 100 -10.15 8.13 -6.40
CA ALA A 100 -10.72 8.02 -5.06
C ALA A 100 -10.36 9.22 -4.17
N PHE A 101 -9.12 9.72 -4.27
CA PHE A 101 -8.68 10.90 -3.52
C PHE A 101 -9.21 12.22 -4.08
N GLN A 102 -9.45 12.34 -5.39
CA GLN A 102 -10.03 13.53 -6.02
C GLN A 102 -11.52 13.71 -5.72
N ALA A 103 -12.20 12.63 -5.32
CA ALA A 103 -13.63 12.65 -5.00
C ALA A 103 -13.94 13.24 -3.62
N VAL A 104 -12.93 13.45 -2.77
CA VAL A 104 -13.03 13.93 -1.39
C VAL A 104 -12.60 15.40 -1.30
#